data_AF-A0A0Q9CUF1-F1
#
_entry.id   AF-A0A0Q9CUF1-F1
#
_cell.length_a   1.000
_cell.length_b   1.000
_cell.length_c   1.000
_cell.angle_alpha   90.00
_cell.angle_beta   90.00
_cell.angle_gamma   90.00
#
_symmetry.space_group_name_H-M   'P 1'
#
loop_
_entity.id
_entity.type
_entity.pdbx_description
1 polymer ?
#
loop_
_entity_poly.entity_id
_entity_poly.type
_entity_poly.pdbx_seq_one_letter_code
_entity_poly.pdbx_strand_id
1 'polypeptide(L)'
;MPADTTSAGPAGSVGPRSSRPTVEGPALAVLVQRLTLTPPDVLDPGVHVPALVGDAVDLLALSVPGWWQLDAHARTALDRTCGAGAPAASRAGAGIAVWLVRAPELTRLPHLREAAPDGPAAWLLAVVDALAHDLAPVRDPQTWVSSPEGREEAARAFLRAARLRPAGESDAVAEDRWSAVSTVEQRRVDREMAEEVRRSEELAKALAAKRAAEAAAQYANY
;
A
#
# COMPACT_ATOMS: atom_id res chain seq x y z
N MET A 1 -3.18 -25.70 45.06
CA MET A 1 -2.88 -26.15 43.69
C MET A 1 -3.37 -25.07 42.73
N PRO A 2 -2.46 -24.25 42.18
CA PRO A 2 -2.79 -23.17 41.25
C PRO A 2 -2.82 -23.69 39.80
N ALA A 3 -3.73 -23.18 38.98
CA ALA A 3 -3.67 -23.25 37.52
C ALA A 3 -4.28 -21.94 37.01
N ASP A 4 -3.48 -20.90 36.88
CA ASP A 4 -2.71 -20.54 35.68
C ASP A 4 -3.55 -19.64 34.75
N THR A 5 -3.51 -18.36 35.07
CA THR A 5 -3.98 -17.25 34.24
C THR A 5 -3.01 -17.08 33.06
N THR A 6 -3.34 -17.65 31.90
CA THR A 6 -2.67 -17.28 30.65
C THR A 6 -3.20 -15.92 30.18
N SER A 7 -2.37 -14.92 30.43
CA SER A 7 -2.38 -13.58 29.84
C SER A 7 -2.40 -13.66 28.31
N ALA A 8 -3.46 -13.12 27.69
CA ALA A 8 -3.48 -12.82 26.27
C ALA A 8 -2.67 -11.53 26.03
N GLY A 9 -1.43 -11.67 25.56
CA GLY A 9 -0.63 -10.54 25.07
C GLY A 9 -1.25 -9.91 23.81
N PRO A 10 -0.95 -8.63 23.52
CA PRO A 10 -1.55 -7.91 22.41
C PRO A 10 -1.05 -8.49 21.08
N ALA A 11 -1.99 -8.82 20.19
CA ALA A 11 -1.71 -9.26 18.84
C ALA A 11 -0.84 -8.22 18.11
N GLY A 12 0.39 -8.65 17.82
CA GLY A 12 1.43 -7.86 17.20
C GLY A 12 1.33 -7.76 15.68
N SER A 13 1.99 -6.73 15.18
CA SER A 13 2.55 -6.52 13.84
C SER A 13 1.70 -6.88 12.62
N VAL A 14 1.24 -5.84 11.93
CA VAL A 14 0.86 -5.91 10.50
C VAL A 14 2.14 -6.18 9.69
N GLY A 15 2.38 -7.45 9.38
CA GLY A 15 3.38 -7.85 8.39
C GLY A 15 2.95 -7.47 6.97
N PRO A 16 3.86 -7.48 5.97
CA PRO A 16 3.53 -7.12 4.59
C PRO A 16 2.48 -8.08 4.04
N ARG A 17 1.35 -7.54 3.54
CA ARG A 17 0.27 -8.33 2.93
C ARG A 17 0.76 -8.85 1.57
N SER A 18 1.41 -10.00 1.58
CA SER A 18 1.94 -10.70 0.41
C SER A 18 0.82 -11.40 -0.38
N SER A 19 0.17 -10.69 -1.29
CA SER A 19 -0.59 -11.36 -2.35
C SER A 19 0.00 -10.94 -3.68
N ARG A 20 0.88 -11.78 -4.22
CA ARG A 20 1.41 -11.60 -5.58
C ARG A 20 0.23 -11.44 -6.56
N PRO A 21 0.34 -10.55 -7.55
CA PRO A 21 -0.69 -10.42 -8.56
C PRO A 21 -0.72 -11.67 -9.44
N THR A 22 -1.78 -12.46 -9.33
CA THR A 22 -1.94 -13.73 -10.06
C THR A 22 -2.98 -13.65 -11.17
N VAL A 23 -3.83 -12.62 -11.15
CA VAL A 23 -4.94 -12.44 -12.10
C VAL A 23 -4.55 -11.39 -13.12
N GLU A 24 -4.78 -11.67 -14.40
CA GLU A 24 -4.52 -10.68 -15.45
C GLU A 24 -5.55 -9.54 -15.37
N GLY A 25 -5.04 -8.32 -15.27
CA GLY A 25 -5.81 -7.07 -15.24
C GLY A 25 -5.68 -6.30 -16.55
N PRO A 26 -6.01 -4.99 -16.55
CA PRO A 26 -5.87 -4.14 -17.73
C PRO A 26 -4.41 -3.98 -18.14
N ALA A 27 -4.17 -3.62 -19.41
CA ALA A 27 -2.84 -3.23 -19.86
C ALA A 27 -2.36 -1.98 -19.09
N LEU A 28 -1.08 -1.93 -18.74
CA LEU A 28 -0.52 -0.79 -17.99
C LEU A 28 -0.78 0.55 -18.67
N ALA A 29 -0.65 0.59 -20.00
CA ALA A 29 -0.88 1.79 -20.80
C ALA A 29 -2.29 2.37 -20.64
N VAL A 30 -3.31 1.52 -20.40
CA VAL A 30 -4.69 1.97 -20.15
C VAL A 30 -4.77 2.71 -18.82
N LEU A 31 -4.14 2.19 -17.76
CA LEU A 31 -4.14 2.85 -16.45
C LEU A 31 -3.30 4.12 -16.45
N VAL A 32 -2.15 4.11 -17.11
CA VAL A 32 -1.32 5.31 -17.32
C VAL A 32 -2.12 6.39 -18.05
N GLN A 33 -2.83 6.03 -19.12
CA GLN A 33 -3.71 6.97 -19.82
C GLN A 33 -4.82 7.47 -18.89
N ARG A 34 -5.46 6.59 -18.12
CA ARG A 34 -6.50 6.97 -17.17
C ARG A 34 -6.01 7.94 -16.10
N LEU A 35 -4.77 7.79 -15.63
CA LEU A 35 -4.15 8.72 -14.69
C LEU A 35 -3.96 10.12 -15.29
N THR A 36 -3.63 10.23 -16.58
CA THR A 36 -3.59 11.55 -17.26
C THR A 36 -4.97 12.22 -17.34
N LEU A 37 -6.04 11.42 -17.30
CA LEU A 37 -7.43 11.88 -17.36
C LEU A 37 -8.05 12.03 -15.97
N THR A 38 -7.25 12.02 -14.90
CA THR A 38 -7.76 12.21 -13.54
C THR A 38 -8.44 13.57 -13.43
N PRO A 39 -9.72 13.66 -13.03
CA PRO A 39 -10.40 14.93 -12.84
C PRO A 39 -9.65 15.80 -11.82
N PRO A 40 -9.50 17.11 -12.05
CA PRO A 40 -8.75 17.99 -11.15
C PRO A 40 -9.35 17.98 -9.73
N ASP A 41 -10.67 17.86 -9.62
CA ASP A 41 -11.41 17.81 -8.35
C ASP A 41 -10.94 16.66 -7.45
N VAL A 42 -10.44 15.55 -8.00
CA VAL A 42 -9.91 14.42 -7.21
C VAL A 42 -8.71 14.85 -6.35
N LEU A 43 -7.95 15.85 -6.80
CA LEU A 43 -6.78 16.37 -6.12
C LEU A 43 -7.11 17.59 -5.24
N ASP A 44 -8.35 18.08 -5.27
CA ASP A 44 -8.78 19.23 -4.47
C ASP A 44 -8.80 18.85 -2.98
N PRO A 45 -8.04 19.56 -2.11
CA PRO A 45 -8.02 19.31 -0.68
C PRO A 45 -9.40 19.40 0.01
N GLY A 46 -10.36 20.10 -0.59
CA GLY A 46 -11.72 20.30 -0.11
C GLY A 46 -12.68 19.15 -0.42
N VAL A 47 -12.29 18.16 -1.23
CA VAL A 47 -13.14 17.00 -1.50
C VAL A 47 -13.32 16.12 -0.28
N HIS A 48 -14.57 15.78 0.01
CA HIS A 48 -14.93 14.81 1.05
C HIS A 48 -14.74 13.38 0.52
N VAL A 49 -13.49 12.88 0.57
CA VAL A 49 -13.10 11.60 -0.04
C VAL A 49 -13.96 10.40 0.41
N PRO A 50 -14.37 10.25 1.69
CA PRO A 50 -15.25 9.14 2.06
C PRO A 50 -16.60 9.16 1.34
N ALA A 51 -17.14 10.35 1.05
CA ALA A 51 -18.37 10.50 0.26
C ALA A 51 -18.12 10.14 -1.21
N LEU A 52 -17.01 10.61 -1.78
CA LEU A 52 -16.57 10.22 -3.13
C LEU A 52 -16.44 8.69 -3.28
N VAL A 53 -15.87 8.02 -2.27
CA VAL A 53 -15.75 6.55 -2.27
C VAL A 53 -17.13 5.90 -2.22
N GLY A 54 -18.03 6.40 -1.36
CA GLY A 54 -19.42 5.93 -1.28
C GLY A 54 -20.16 6.03 -2.62
N ASP A 55 -20.16 7.22 -3.23
CA ASP A 55 -20.79 7.48 -4.52
C ASP A 55 -20.19 6.59 -5.62
N ALA A 56 -18.87 6.38 -5.59
CA ALA A 56 -18.20 5.52 -6.55
C ALA A 56 -18.64 4.05 -6.42
N VAL A 57 -18.80 3.55 -5.20
CA VAL A 57 -19.30 2.19 -4.93
C VAL A 57 -20.75 2.04 -5.37
N ASP A 58 -21.61 3.03 -5.10
CA ASP A 58 -23.01 2.99 -5.51
C ASP A 58 -23.13 2.92 -7.05
N LEU A 59 -22.31 3.71 -7.76
CA LEU A 59 -22.25 3.67 -9.22
C LEU A 59 -21.63 2.37 -9.76
N LEU A 60 -20.67 1.77 -9.06
CA LEU A 60 -20.12 0.45 -9.41
C LEU A 60 -21.15 -0.66 -9.20
N ALA A 61 -21.99 -0.56 -8.18
CA ALA A 61 -23.08 -1.50 -7.93
C ALA A 61 -24.10 -1.52 -9.09
N LEU A 62 -24.27 -0.41 -9.82
CA LEU A 62 -25.06 -0.39 -11.05
C LEU A 62 -24.40 -1.16 -12.20
N SER A 63 -23.06 -1.18 -12.25
CA SER A 63 -22.30 -1.84 -13.32
C SER A 63 -22.13 -3.34 -13.06
N VAL A 64 -21.98 -3.74 -11.80
CA VAL A 64 -21.89 -5.15 -11.38
C VAL A 64 -22.85 -5.39 -10.20
N PRO A 65 -24.15 -5.61 -10.49
CA PRO A 65 -25.17 -5.77 -9.46
C PRO A 65 -24.86 -6.89 -8.47
N GLY A 66 -25.11 -6.61 -7.18
CA GLY A 66 -24.96 -7.58 -6.10
C GLY A 66 -23.51 -7.86 -5.67
N TRP A 67 -22.51 -7.28 -6.35
CA TRP A 67 -21.12 -7.44 -5.96
C TRP A 67 -20.65 -6.28 -5.08
N TRP A 68 -20.75 -5.04 -5.56
CA TRP A 68 -20.26 -3.86 -4.83
C TRP A 68 -21.14 -3.46 -3.66
N GLN A 69 -20.62 -3.63 -2.44
CA GLN A 69 -21.27 -3.17 -1.20
C GLN A 69 -20.19 -2.75 -0.20
N LEU A 70 -20.42 -1.63 0.51
CA LEU A 70 -19.60 -1.20 1.65
C LEU A 70 -20.37 -1.44 2.94
N ASP A 71 -19.87 -2.36 3.76
CA ASP A 71 -20.37 -2.53 5.12
C ASP A 71 -19.92 -1.39 6.06
N ALA A 72 -20.46 -1.36 7.27
CA ALA A 72 -20.15 -0.33 8.26
C ALA A 72 -18.67 -0.34 8.68
N HIS A 73 -18.01 -1.50 8.67
CA HIS A 73 -16.61 -1.64 9.03
C HIS A 73 -15.72 -0.97 7.98
N ALA A 74 -16.00 -1.23 6.69
CA ALA A 74 -15.29 -0.64 5.57
C ALA A 74 -15.46 0.89 5.52
N ARG A 75 -16.66 1.40 5.80
CA ARG A 75 -16.89 2.85 5.92
C ARG A 75 -16.05 3.48 7.02
N THR A 76 -16.02 2.85 8.20
CA THR A 76 -15.21 3.33 9.33
C THR A 76 -13.71 3.28 8.99
N ALA A 77 -13.27 2.25 8.27
CA ALA A 77 -11.89 2.15 7.80
C ALA A 77 -11.55 3.27 6.81
N LEU A 78 -12.43 3.57 5.84
CA LEU A 78 -12.27 4.69 4.91
C LEU A 78 -12.22 6.03 5.64
N ASP A 79 -13.07 6.27 6.62
CA ASP A 79 -13.04 7.52 7.39
C ASP A 79 -11.72 7.71 8.14
N ARG A 80 -11.14 6.65 8.70
CA ARG A 80 -9.80 6.71 9.31
C ARG A 80 -8.71 6.97 8.27
N THR A 81 -8.87 6.39 7.08
CA THR A 81 -7.85 6.36 6.02
C THR A 81 -7.80 7.68 5.24
N CYS A 82 -8.97 8.22 4.89
CA CYS A 82 -9.10 9.37 4.00
C CYS A 82 -10.15 10.39 4.47
N GLY A 83 -10.59 10.34 5.73
CA GLY A 83 -11.48 11.35 6.30
C GLY A 83 -10.81 12.71 6.52
N ALA A 84 -11.56 13.67 7.09
CA ALA A 84 -11.13 15.06 7.21
C ALA A 84 -9.79 15.26 7.96
N GLY A 85 -9.46 14.37 8.90
CA GLY A 85 -8.20 14.41 9.64
C GLY A 85 -6.99 13.78 8.95
N ALA A 86 -7.19 13.07 7.83
CA ALA A 86 -6.10 12.42 7.11
C ALA A 86 -5.22 13.45 6.37
N PRO A 87 -3.91 13.19 6.16
CA PRO A 87 -3.04 14.07 5.38
C PRO A 87 -3.61 14.35 3.97
N ALA A 88 -3.39 15.56 3.45
CA ALA A 88 -3.89 15.95 2.12
C ALA A 88 -3.41 14.99 1.01
N ALA A 89 -2.15 14.53 1.08
CA ALA A 89 -1.60 13.55 0.16
C ALA A 89 -2.33 12.20 0.23
N SER A 90 -2.66 11.72 1.44
CA SER A 90 -3.42 10.47 1.62
C SER A 90 -4.84 10.58 1.06
N ARG A 91 -5.50 11.73 1.26
CA ARG A 91 -6.82 12.00 0.67
C ARG A 91 -6.76 12.00 -0.86
N ALA A 92 -5.79 12.69 -1.45
CA ALA A 92 -5.58 12.70 -2.90
C ALA A 92 -5.26 11.28 -3.43
N GLY A 93 -4.43 10.52 -2.73
CA GLY A 93 -4.12 9.13 -3.09
C GLY A 93 -5.35 8.22 -3.09
N ALA A 94 -6.21 8.34 -2.07
CA ALA A 94 -7.48 7.63 -2.00
C ALA A 94 -8.45 8.05 -3.12
N GLY A 95 -8.52 9.35 -3.45
CA GLY A 95 -9.30 9.84 -4.58
C GLY A 95 -8.85 9.24 -5.91
N ILE A 96 -7.53 9.21 -6.17
CA ILE A 96 -6.96 8.58 -7.38
C ILE A 96 -7.23 7.08 -7.40
N ALA A 97 -7.11 6.39 -6.26
CA ALA A 97 -7.45 4.97 -6.17
C ALA A 97 -8.88 4.69 -6.61
N VAL A 98 -9.85 5.45 -6.10
CA VAL A 98 -11.26 5.33 -6.48
C VAL A 98 -11.48 5.67 -7.96
N TRP A 99 -10.80 6.70 -8.46
CA TRP A 99 -10.83 7.02 -9.89
C TRP A 99 -10.36 5.83 -10.75
N LEU A 100 -9.29 5.14 -10.33
CA LEU A 100 -8.79 3.96 -11.02
C LEU A 100 -9.72 2.76 -10.92
N VAL A 101 -10.32 2.48 -9.76
CA VAL A 101 -11.31 1.38 -9.59
C VAL A 101 -12.49 1.53 -10.56
N ARG A 102 -12.86 2.78 -10.89
CA ARG A 102 -13.89 3.10 -11.88
C ARG A 102 -13.48 2.91 -13.34
N ALA A 103 -12.30 2.35 -13.62
CA ALA A 103 -11.88 2.03 -14.99
C ALA A 103 -12.88 1.06 -15.64
N PRO A 104 -13.44 1.38 -16.82
CA PRO A 104 -14.35 0.48 -17.53
C PRO A 104 -13.72 -0.90 -17.75
N GLU A 105 -12.43 -0.94 -18.01
CA GLU A 105 -11.67 -2.16 -18.24
C GLU A 105 -11.70 -3.07 -17.02
N LEU A 106 -11.60 -2.51 -15.80
CA LEU A 106 -11.74 -3.30 -14.56
C LEU A 106 -13.16 -3.81 -14.38
N THR A 107 -14.17 -2.94 -14.55
CA THR A 107 -15.58 -3.34 -14.34
C THR A 107 -16.04 -4.44 -15.30
N ARG A 108 -15.33 -4.64 -16.40
CA ARG A 108 -15.60 -5.67 -17.41
C ARG A 108 -14.70 -6.91 -17.28
N LEU A 109 -13.77 -6.94 -16.32
CA LEU A 109 -12.90 -8.10 -16.11
C LEU A 109 -13.72 -9.30 -15.60
N PRO A 110 -13.73 -10.43 -16.32
CA PRO A 110 -14.48 -11.62 -15.90
C PRO A 110 -13.99 -12.20 -14.57
N HIS A 111 -12.68 -12.11 -14.32
CA HIS A 111 -11.98 -12.74 -13.20
C HIS A 111 -11.74 -11.79 -12.01
N LEU A 112 -12.39 -10.63 -11.98
CA LEU A 112 -12.16 -9.65 -10.93
C LEU A 112 -12.54 -10.17 -9.52
N ARG A 113 -13.47 -11.11 -9.45
CA ARG A 113 -13.82 -11.80 -8.18
C ARG A 113 -12.68 -12.66 -7.66
N GLU A 114 -11.87 -13.26 -8.53
CA GLU A 114 -10.71 -14.08 -8.15
C GLU A 114 -9.61 -13.21 -7.53
N ALA A 115 -9.50 -11.96 -7.99
CA ALA A 115 -8.60 -10.97 -7.41
C ALA A 115 -9.08 -10.44 -6.04
N ALA A 116 -10.35 -10.70 -5.67
CA ALA A 116 -10.99 -10.22 -4.45
C ALA A 116 -11.57 -11.38 -3.59
N PRO A 117 -10.75 -12.33 -3.13
CA PRO A 117 -11.24 -13.52 -2.40
C PRO A 117 -11.92 -13.16 -1.07
N ASP A 118 -11.48 -12.08 -0.44
CA ASP A 118 -12.02 -11.55 0.81
C ASP A 118 -13.22 -10.60 0.58
N GLY A 119 -13.70 -10.51 -0.66
CA GLY A 119 -14.80 -9.66 -1.09
C GLY A 119 -14.39 -8.27 -1.59
N PRO A 120 -15.32 -7.55 -2.24
CA PRO A 120 -15.03 -6.28 -2.92
C PRO A 120 -14.74 -5.13 -1.96
N ALA A 121 -15.30 -5.13 -0.75
CA ALA A 121 -14.99 -4.12 0.25
C ALA A 121 -13.52 -4.23 0.73
N ALA A 122 -13.07 -5.44 1.06
CA ALA A 122 -11.68 -5.69 1.45
C ALA A 122 -10.70 -5.38 0.31
N TRP A 123 -11.08 -5.73 -0.92
CA TRP A 123 -10.30 -5.40 -2.13
C TRP A 123 -10.18 -3.88 -2.34
N LEU A 124 -11.28 -3.14 -2.24
CA LEU A 124 -11.27 -1.68 -2.38
C LEU A 124 -10.40 -1.03 -1.28
N LEU A 125 -10.56 -1.48 -0.03
CA LEU A 125 -9.74 -1.00 1.07
C LEU A 125 -8.25 -1.26 0.83
N ALA A 126 -7.88 -2.44 0.34
CA ALA A 126 -6.48 -2.75 0.04
C ALA A 126 -5.88 -1.80 -1.00
N VAL A 127 -6.63 -1.49 -2.06
CA VAL A 127 -6.21 -0.55 -3.11
C VAL A 127 -6.12 0.89 -2.57
N VAL A 128 -7.13 1.33 -1.80
CA VAL A 128 -7.12 2.67 -1.19
C VAL A 128 -5.97 2.81 -0.20
N ASP A 129 -5.73 1.81 0.65
CA ASP A 129 -4.64 1.77 1.64
C ASP A 129 -3.28 1.87 0.95
N ALA A 130 -3.04 1.07 -0.10
CA ALA A 130 -1.79 1.10 -0.84
C ALA A 130 -1.47 2.47 -1.47
N LEU A 131 -2.45 3.16 -2.04
CA LEU A 131 -2.21 4.48 -2.62
C LEU A 131 -2.15 5.56 -1.53
N ALA A 132 -3.10 5.57 -0.59
CA ALA A 132 -3.23 6.64 0.40
C ALA A 132 -2.19 6.57 1.55
N HIS A 133 -1.79 5.38 1.97
CA HIS A 133 -0.89 5.16 3.12
C HIS A 133 0.49 4.69 2.72
N ASP A 134 0.63 3.87 1.68
CA ASP A 134 1.95 3.38 1.30
C ASP A 134 2.64 4.36 0.33
N LEU A 135 1.98 4.70 -0.78
CA LEU A 135 2.61 5.49 -1.85
C LEU A 135 2.57 7.01 -1.60
N ALA A 136 1.42 7.58 -1.21
CA ALA A 136 1.27 9.03 -1.03
C ALA A 136 2.26 9.67 -0.04
N PRO A 137 2.67 9.00 1.06
CA PRO A 137 3.66 9.59 1.97
C PRO A 137 5.09 9.64 1.41
N VAL A 138 5.41 8.81 0.41
CA VAL A 138 6.77 8.76 -0.18
C VAL A 138 6.84 9.39 -1.56
N ARG A 139 5.70 9.62 -2.21
CA ARG A 139 5.59 10.27 -3.51
C ARG A 139 4.33 11.11 -3.61
N ASP A 140 4.49 12.39 -3.95
CA ASP A 140 3.39 13.34 -4.13
C ASP A 140 2.39 12.85 -5.21
N PRO A 141 1.09 12.69 -4.87
CA PRO A 141 0.03 12.33 -5.81
C PRO A 141 -0.06 13.23 -7.06
N GLN A 142 0.37 14.49 -7.01
CA GLN A 142 0.44 15.35 -8.19
C GLN A 142 1.36 14.79 -9.27
N THR A 143 2.43 14.08 -8.87
CA THR A 143 3.35 13.45 -9.81
C THR A 143 2.73 12.24 -10.50
N TRP A 144 1.73 11.60 -9.88
CA TRP A 144 1.05 10.43 -10.45
C TRP A 144 0.16 10.78 -11.62
N VAL A 145 -0.16 12.06 -11.82
CA VAL A 145 -0.94 12.54 -12.97
C VAL A 145 -0.06 13.30 -13.96
N SER A 146 0.94 14.04 -13.48
CA SER A 146 1.77 14.93 -14.29
C SER A 146 3.03 14.27 -14.86
N SER A 147 3.68 13.35 -14.13
CA SER A 147 4.94 12.73 -14.56
C SER A 147 4.74 11.32 -15.14
N PRO A 148 5.45 10.93 -16.23
CA PRO A 148 5.43 9.56 -16.73
C PRO A 148 5.82 8.52 -15.68
N GLU A 149 6.87 8.79 -14.91
CA GLU A 149 7.41 7.87 -13.90
C GLU A 149 6.41 7.69 -12.76
N GLY A 150 5.80 8.77 -12.29
CA GLY A 150 4.78 8.71 -11.24
C GLY A 150 3.51 8.01 -11.71
N ARG A 151 3.13 8.18 -12.98
CA ARG A 151 2.00 7.45 -13.57
C ARG A 151 2.24 5.95 -13.58
N GLU A 152 3.42 5.52 -14.05
CA GLU A 152 3.76 4.10 -14.07
C GLU A 152 3.77 3.51 -12.66
N GLU A 153 4.45 4.17 -11.72
CA GLU A 153 4.54 3.71 -10.34
C GLU A 153 3.15 3.57 -9.69
N ALA A 154 2.30 4.59 -9.80
CA ALA A 154 0.95 4.57 -9.24
C ALA A 154 0.07 3.49 -9.89
N ALA A 155 0.17 3.30 -11.21
CA ALA A 155 -0.56 2.26 -11.91
C ALA A 155 -0.11 0.85 -11.48
N ARG A 156 1.19 0.63 -11.31
CA ARG A 156 1.73 -0.65 -10.81
C ARG A 156 1.37 -0.89 -9.35
N ALA A 157 1.44 0.13 -8.50
CA ALA A 157 1.03 0.05 -7.10
C ALA A 157 -0.46 -0.33 -6.98
N PHE A 158 -1.32 0.32 -7.77
CA PHE A 158 -2.74 0.00 -7.87
C PHE A 158 -2.96 -1.47 -8.27
N LEU A 159 -2.35 -1.91 -9.36
CA LEU A 159 -2.50 -3.28 -9.87
C LEU A 159 -2.04 -4.31 -8.84
N ARG A 160 -0.87 -4.08 -8.23
CA ARG A 160 -0.33 -4.94 -7.18
C ARG A 160 -1.30 -5.06 -6.00
N ALA A 161 -1.79 -3.93 -5.48
CA ALA A 161 -2.73 -3.91 -4.36
C ALA A 161 -4.07 -4.57 -4.72
N ALA A 162 -4.49 -4.43 -5.97
CA ALA A 162 -5.65 -5.08 -6.55
C ALA A 162 -5.47 -6.58 -6.83
N ARG A 163 -4.29 -7.17 -6.56
CA ARG A 163 -3.91 -8.54 -6.93
C ARG A 163 -3.99 -8.82 -8.44
N LEU A 164 -3.77 -7.79 -9.25
CA LEU A 164 -3.80 -7.83 -10.71
C LEU A 164 -2.39 -7.62 -11.29
N ARG A 165 -2.05 -8.33 -12.36
CA ARG A 165 -0.87 -8.06 -13.19
C ARG A 165 -1.27 -7.32 -14.46
N PRO A 166 -0.41 -6.47 -15.04
CA PRO A 166 -0.72 -5.85 -16.33
C PRO A 166 -0.97 -6.91 -17.41
N ALA A 167 -1.92 -6.65 -18.31
CA ALA A 167 -2.16 -7.53 -19.45
C ALA A 167 -0.88 -7.74 -20.28
N GLY A 168 -0.54 -9.00 -20.56
CA GLY A 168 0.66 -9.37 -21.31
C GLY A 168 1.96 -9.44 -20.49
N GLU A 169 1.94 -9.13 -19.19
CA GLU A 169 3.07 -9.35 -18.29
C GLU A 169 2.84 -10.60 -17.45
N SER A 170 3.80 -11.53 -17.38
CA SER A 170 3.77 -12.62 -16.38
C SER A 170 3.94 -12.09 -14.94
N ASP A 171 3.54 -12.87 -13.93
CA ASP A 171 3.69 -12.51 -12.51
C ASP A 171 5.14 -12.11 -12.17
N ALA A 172 6.12 -12.84 -12.68
CA ALA A 172 7.54 -12.55 -12.47
C ALA A 172 7.98 -11.22 -13.11
N VAL A 173 7.49 -10.94 -14.32
CA VAL A 173 7.78 -9.67 -15.02
C VAL A 173 7.11 -8.50 -14.31
N ALA A 174 5.87 -8.67 -13.85
CA ALA A 174 5.15 -7.64 -13.13
C ALA A 174 5.84 -7.28 -11.80
N GLU A 175 6.34 -8.29 -11.07
CA GLU A 175 7.10 -8.10 -9.83
C GLU A 175 8.44 -7.41 -10.07
N ASP A 176 9.20 -7.86 -11.08
CA ASP A 176 10.50 -7.29 -11.44
C ASP A 176 10.36 -5.80 -11.80
N ARG A 177 9.38 -5.48 -12.66
CA ARG A 177 9.11 -4.09 -13.05
C ARG A 177 8.57 -3.25 -11.89
N TRP A 178 7.77 -3.81 -11.00
CA TRP A 178 7.36 -3.10 -9.78
C TRP A 178 8.58 -2.76 -8.91
N SER A 179 9.46 -3.73 -8.68
CA SER A 179 10.67 -3.53 -7.87
C SER A 179 11.59 -2.46 -8.45
N ALA A 180 11.66 -2.35 -9.79
CA ALA A 180 12.45 -1.35 -10.48
C ALA A 180 11.93 0.09 -10.29
N VAL A 181 10.61 0.30 -10.18
CA VAL A 181 10.01 1.65 -10.13
C VAL A 181 9.49 2.07 -8.76
N SER A 182 9.38 1.14 -7.81
CA SER A 182 8.71 1.39 -6.53
C SER A 182 9.58 2.21 -5.57
N THR A 183 9.18 3.46 -5.36
CA THR A 183 9.70 4.32 -4.29
C THR A 183 9.39 3.72 -2.92
N VAL A 184 8.25 3.04 -2.76
CA VAL A 184 7.88 2.37 -1.49
C VAL A 184 8.90 1.29 -1.13
N GLU A 185 9.25 0.41 -2.09
CA GLU A 185 10.26 -0.64 -1.87
C GLU A 185 11.66 -0.05 -1.65
N GLN A 186 12.06 0.95 -2.44
CA GLN A 186 13.34 1.65 -2.25
C GLN A 186 13.44 2.22 -0.83
N ARG A 187 12.42 2.93 -0.35
CA ARG A 187 12.37 3.49 1.01
C ARG A 187 12.36 2.42 2.08
N ARG A 188 11.75 1.25 1.82
CA ARG A 188 11.77 0.11 2.75
C ARG A 188 13.19 -0.44 2.87
N VAL A 189 13.86 -0.69 1.75
CA VAL A 189 15.24 -1.19 1.71
C VAL A 189 16.21 -0.21 2.38
N ASP A 190 16.08 1.10 2.13
CA ASP A 190 16.91 2.12 2.78
C ASP A 190 16.79 2.09 4.31
N ARG A 191 15.56 1.96 4.83
CA ARG A 191 15.32 1.85 6.28
C ARG A 191 15.91 0.58 6.86
N GLU A 192 15.71 -0.56 6.19
CA GLU A 192 16.27 -1.85 6.62
C GLU A 192 17.81 -1.78 6.67
N MET A 193 18.46 -1.21 5.65
CA MET A 193 19.90 -1.01 5.64
C MET A 193 20.37 -0.10 6.78
N ALA A 194 19.67 1.01 7.04
CA ALA A 194 20.03 1.94 8.13
C ALA A 194 19.92 1.28 9.52
N GLU A 195 18.93 0.41 9.72
CA GLU A 195 18.79 -0.35 10.96
C GLU A 195 19.91 -1.37 11.15
N GLU A 196 20.28 -2.09 10.09
CA GLU A 196 21.40 -3.05 10.15
C GLU A 196 22.73 -2.35 10.45
N VAL A 197 22.98 -1.18 9.83
CA VAL A 197 24.15 -0.36 10.15
C VAL A 197 24.15 0.02 11.62
N ARG A 198 23.03 0.54 12.17
CA ARG A 198 22.92 0.90 13.60
C ARG A 198 23.21 -0.28 14.52
N ARG A 199 22.62 -1.45 14.24
CA ARG A 199 22.85 -2.68 15.03
C ARG A 199 24.32 -3.10 14.98
N SER A 200 24.97 -2.99 13.81
CA SER A 200 26.38 -3.33 13.66
C SER A 200 27.30 -2.40 14.47
N GLU A 201 26.98 -1.10 14.54
CA GLU A 201 27.73 -0.12 15.33
C GLU A 201 27.57 -0.36 16.84
N GLU A 202 26.35 -0.67 17.30
CA GLU A 202 26.07 -1.02 18.70
C GLU A 202 26.86 -2.27 19.12
N LEU A 203 26.88 -3.28 18.26
CA LEU A 203 27.61 -4.53 18.51
C LEU A 203 29.14 -4.28 18.53
N ALA A 204 29.66 -3.45 17.61
CA ALA A 204 31.07 -3.06 17.59
C ALA A 204 31.47 -2.29 18.86
N LYS A 205 30.62 -1.34 19.33
CA LYS A 205 30.84 -0.59 20.58
C LYS A 205 30.84 -1.53 21.80
N ALA A 206 29.90 -2.48 21.87
CA ALA A 206 29.84 -3.45 22.96
C ALA A 206 31.08 -4.36 22.99
N LEU A 207 31.55 -4.84 21.83
CA LEU A 207 32.77 -5.64 21.73
C LEU A 207 34.02 -4.84 22.13
N ALA A 208 34.11 -3.57 21.73
CA ALA A 208 35.22 -2.69 22.12
C ALA A 208 35.25 -2.45 23.64
N ALA A 209 34.09 -2.15 24.25
CA ALA A 209 33.98 -1.96 25.68
C ALA A 209 34.36 -3.21 26.47
N LYS A 210 33.94 -4.41 26.01
CA LYS A 210 34.29 -5.68 26.63
C LYS A 210 35.81 -5.93 26.58
N ARG A 211 36.43 -5.72 25.42
CA ARG A 211 37.89 -5.87 25.26
C ARG A 211 38.67 -4.89 26.15
N ALA A 212 38.20 -3.66 26.28
CA ALA A 212 38.81 -2.66 27.17
C ALA A 212 38.72 -3.08 28.64
N ALA A 213 37.58 -3.62 29.08
CA ALA A 213 37.40 -4.13 30.44
C ALA A 213 38.30 -5.36 30.72
N GLU A 214 38.42 -6.28 29.77
CA GLU A 214 39.29 -7.45 29.87
C GLU A 214 40.77 -7.05 29.96
N ALA A 215 41.21 -6.10 29.14
CA ALA A 215 42.58 -5.58 29.20
C ALA A 215 42.87 -4.91 30.55
N ALA A 216 41.97 -4.06 31.04
CA ALA A 216 42.13 -3.39 32.34
C ALA A 216 42.21 -4.38 33.51
N ALA A 217 41.39 -5.44 33.50
CA ALA A 217 41.46 -6.51 34.49
C ALA A 217 42.77 -7.30 34.43
N GLN A 218 43.37 -7.44 33.25
CA GLN A 218 44.65 -8.13 33.08
C GLN A 218 45.83 -7.31 33.62
N TYR A 219 45.82 -5.98 33.45
CA TYR A 219 46.84 -5.09 34.02
C TYR A 219 46.74 -4.91 35.54
N ALA A 220 45.54 -5.02 36.13
CA ALA A 220 45.33 -4.89 37.58
C ALA A 220 45.72 -6.15 38.38
N ASN A 221 45.95 -7.29 37.71
CA ASN A 221 46.32 -8.57 38.32
C ASN A 221 47.84 -8.83 38.31
N TYR A 222 48.64 -7.83 37.96
CA TYR A 222 50.11 -7.85 37.98
C TYR A 222 50.63 -6.78 38.96
#